data_AF-A0A434ZDC2-F1
#
_entry.id   AF-A0A434ZDC2-F1
#
_cell.length_a   1.000
_cell.length_b   1.000
_cell.length_c   1.000
_cell.angle_alpha   90.00
_cell.angle_beta   90.00
_cell.angle_gamma   90.00
#
_symmetry.space_group_name_H-M   'P 1'
#
loop_
_entity.id
_entity.type
_entity.pdbx_description
1 polymer ?
#
loop_
_entity_poly.entity_id
_entity_poly.type
_entity_poly.pdbx_seq_one_letter_code
_entity_poly.pdbx_strand_id
1 'polypeptide(L)'
;MRLRRLDLIRYGKFTDRTIDFGSKPESGPDLHIVFGLNEAGKSTALSGYLDLLFGIEERSRYNFLHEYSAMRIGGVLELGGAELTFTRTKQRTNSLLNATGQPVSEMAISAHLAGLSRDAYETMFSLDDETLEAGGKSILESRGDLGKLLFTASAGLGHASDTLSVLETEADRL
;
A
#
# COMPACT_ATOMS: atom_id res chain seq x y z
N MET A 1 -1.64 -0.78 -10.39
CA MET A 1 -2.83 -0.66 -9.52
C MET A 1 -3.02 0.80 -9.16
N ARG A 2 -4.25 1.32 -9.11
CA ARG A 2 -4.56 2.68 -8.64
C ARG A 2 -5.68 2.65 -7.61
N LEU A 3 -5.58 3.45 -6.56
CA LEU A 3 -6.66 3.66 -5.58
C LEU A 3 -7.59 4.77 -6.09
N ARG A 4 -8.82 4.41 -6.44
CA ARG A 4 -9.86 5.34 -6.92
C ARG A 4 -10.62 5.98 -5.76
N ARG A 5 -10.87 5.20 -4.71
CA ARG A 5 -11.63 5.63 -3.52
C ARG A 5 -11.25 4.79 -2.31
N LEU A 6 -11.12 5.41 -1.15
CA LEU A 6 -10.92 4.74 0.14
C LEU A 6 -12.11 4.97 1.05
N ASP A 7 -12.71 3.90 1.56
CA ASP A 7 -13.89 3.93 2.43
C ASP A 7 -13.52 3.47 3.85
N LEU A 8 -13.35 4.42 4.76
CA LEU A 8 -13.09 4.23 6.19
C LEU A 8 -14.42 4.05 6.94
N ILE A 9 -15.04 2.88 6.72
CA ILE A 9 -16.42 2.55 7.17
C ILE A 9 -16.48 2.50 8.70
N ARG A 10 -15.66 1.66 9.33
CA ARG A 10 -15.53 1.54 10.80
C ARG A 10 -14.10 1.21 11.12
N TYR A 11 -13.24 2.23 11.17
CA TYR A 11 -11.80 2.02 11.25
C TYR A 11 -11.12 3.16 12.01
N GLY A 12 -10.42 2.84 13.10
CA GLY A 12 -9.81 3.83 13.97
C GLY A 12 -10.84 4.84 14.45
N LYS A 13 -10.57 6.13 14.21
CA LYS A 13 -11.45 7.24 14.58
C LYS A 13 -12.59 7.50 13.59
N PHE A 14 -12.59 6.82 12.46
CA PHE A 14 -13.53 7.10 11.38
C PHE A 14 -14.80 6.26 11.51
N THR A 15 -15.92 6.87 11.10
CA THR A 15 -17.21 6.20 10.92
C THR A 15 -17.82 6.74 9.64
N ASP A 16 -17.99 5.86 8.66
CA ASP A 16 -18.55 6.14 7.34
C ASP A 16 -17.93 7.39 6.71
N ARG A 17 -16.59 7.36 6.54
CA ARG A 17 -15.84 8.42 5.85
C ARG A 17 -15.22 7.87 4.57
N THR A 18 -15.20 8.71 3.55
CA THR A 18 -14.68 8.38 2.23
C THR A 18 -13.68 9.42 1.78
N ILE A 19 -12.57 8.97 1.21
CA ILE A 19 -11.62 9.79 0.45
C ILE A 19 -11.75 9.38 -1.01
N ASP A 20 -12.27 10.28 -1.83
CA ASP A 20 -12.49 10.07 -3.26
C ASP A 20 -11.35 10.73 -4.05
N PHE A 21 -10.60 9.94 -4.83
CA PHE A 21 -9.46 10.39 -5.62
C PHE A 21 -9.82 10.72 -7.08
N GLY A 22 -11.10 10.78 -7.44
CA GLY A 22 -11.52 11.04 -8.83
C GLY A 22 -11.08 9.97 -9.83
N SER A 23 -11.64 10.00 -11.03
CA SER A 23 -11.17 9.15 -12.13
C SER A 23 -9.77 9.57 -12.55
N LYS A 24 -8.97 8.63 -13.06
CA LYS A 24 -7.63 8.94 -13.56
C LYS A 24 -7.68 10.09 -14.59
N PRO A 25 -6.87 11.15 -14.44
CA PRO A 25 -6.85 12.25 -15.40
C PRO A 25 -6.47 11.79 -16.83
N GLU A 26 -7.15 12.33 -17.84
CA GLU A 26 -6.81 12.09 -19.26
C GLU A 26 -5.48 12.76 -19.66
N SER A 27 -5.14 13.86 -18.97
CA SER A 27 -3.90 14.61 -19.17
C SER A 27 -3.36 15.12 -17.84
N GLY A 28 -2.03 15.17 -17.71
CA GLY A 28 -1.36 15.66 -16.50
C GLY A 28 -1.09 14.57 -15.45
N PRO A 29 -0.44 14.93 -14.33
CA PRO A 29 -0.12 13.99 -13.27
C PRO A 29 -1.35 13.62 -12.42
N ASP A 30 -1.40 12.36 -11.98
CA ASP A 30 -2.40 11.83 -11.05
C ASP A 30 -1.95 12.07 -9.61
N LEU A 31 -1.90 13.36 -9.22
CA LEU A 31 -1.40 13.81 -7.92
C LEU A 31 -2.57 14.22 -7.00
N HIS A 32 -2.61 13.60 -5.82
CA HIS A 32 -3.59 13.92 -4.78
C HIS A 32 -2.90 14.34 -3.49
N ILE A 33 -3.39 15.41 -2.86
CA ILE A 33 -2.89 15.91 -1.58
C ILE A 33 -3.99 15.73 -0.53
N VAL A 34 -3.76 14.83 0.42
CA VAL A 34 -4.63 14.65 1.60
C VAL A 34 -4.10 15.53 2.73
N PHE A 35 -4.74 16.68 2.93
CA PHE A 35 -4.33 17.67 3.92
C PHE A 35 -5.26 17.69 5.15
N GLY A 36 -4.70 17.98 6.31
CA GLY A 36 -5.43 18.18 7.56
C GLY A 36 -4.48 18.43 8.72
N LEU A 37 -5.00 18.91 9.85
CA LEU A 37 -4.23 19.13 11.08
C LEU A 37 -3.59 17.83 11.61
N ASN A 38 -2.69 17.96 12.57
CA ASN A 38 -2.23 16.79 13.34
C ASN A 38 -3.45 16.10 13.98
N GLU A 39 -3.38 14.77 14.07
CA GLU A 39 -4.49 13.93 14.57
C GLU A 39 -5.78 13.96 13.72
N ALA A 40 -5.79 14.66 12.58
CA ALA A 40 -6.91 14.63 11.63
C ALA A 40 -7.21 13.22 11.09
N GLY A 41 -6.26 12.28 11.25
CA GLY A 41 -6.41 10.88 10.86
C GLY A 41 -5.73 10.52 9.54
N LYS A 42 -4.78 11.34 9.07
CA LYS A 42 -4.01 11.09 7.85
C LYS A 42 -3.25 9.76 7.91
N SER A 43 -2.47 9.52 8.97
CA SER A 43 -1.76 8.26 9.18
C SER A 43 -2.73 7.08 9.40
N THR A 44 -3.88 7.33 10.04
CA THR A 44 -4.94 6.32 10.17
C THR A 44 -5.53 5.93 8.82
N ALA A 45 -5.72 6.89 7.90
CA ALA A 45 -6.21 6.62 6.56
C ALA A 45 -5.18 5.82 5.73
N LEU A 46 -3.89 6.16 5.85
CA LEU A 46 -2.81 5.40 5.23
C LEU A 46 -2.78 3.94 5.74
N SER A 47 -2.82 3.73 7.05
CA SER A 47 -2.91 2.37 7.60
C SER A 47 -4.17 1.63 7.14
N GLY A 48 -5.29 2.34 7.02
CA GLY A 48 -6.50 1.76 6.47
C GLY A 48 -6.35 1.32 5.01
N TYR A 49 -5.69 2.12 4.18
CA TYR A 49 -5.37 1.74 2.81
C TYR A 49 -4.49 0.49 2.76
N LEU A 50 -3.46 0.42 3.60
CA LEU A 50 -2.58 -0.74 3.68
C LEU A 50 -3.34 -1.99 4.15
N ASP A 51 -4.21 -1.84 5.14
CA ASP A 51 -5.06 -2.93 5.61
C ASP A 51 -6.04 -3.40 4.53
N LEU A 52 -6.58 -2.50 3.69
CA LEU A 52 -7.39 -2.88 2.53
C LEU A 52 -6.61 -3.80 1.57
N LEU A 53 -5.34 -3.48 1.30
CA LEU A 53 -4.51 -4.27 0.40
C LEU A 53 -4.09 -5.60 1.00
N PHE A 54 -3.64 -5.61 2.25
CA PHE A 54 -2.89 -6.73 2.83
C PHE A 54 -3.65 -7.54 3.90
N GLY A 55 -4.81 -7.06 4.36
CA GLY A 55 -5.45 -7.63 5.54
C GLY A 55 -5.44 -6.67 6.72
N ILE A 56 -6.53 -6.62 7.48
CA ILE A 56 -6.50 -5.97 8.81
C ILE A 56 -5.71 -6.87 9.75
N GLU A 57 -4.62 -6.34 10.31
CA GLU A 57 -3.69 -7.08 11.17
C GLU A 57 -4.39 -7.84 12.29
N GLU A 58 -3.83 -8.97 12.72
CA GLU A 58 -4.41 -9.79 13.79
C GLU A 58 -4.68 -8.98 15.06
N ARG A 59 -3.73 -8.12 15.43
CA ARG A 59 -3.82 -7.18 16.57
C ARG A 59 -3.78 -5.74 16.07
N SER A 60 -4.86 -5.32 15.42
CA SER A 60 -4.95 -3.95 14.92
C SER A 60 -5.09 -2.95 16.08
N ARG A 61 -4.24 -1.92 16.11
CA ARG A 61 -4.34 -0.79 17.06
C ARG A 61 -5.51 0.16 16.77
N TYR A 62 -6.25 -0.05 15.68
CA TYR A 62 -7.29 0.86 15.20
C TYR A 62 -8.71 0.44 15.63
N ASN A 63 -8.84 -0.39 16.66
CA ASN A 63 -10.12 -0.83 17.22
C ASN A 63 -10.64 0.05 18.38
N PHE A 64 -10.02 1.21 18.63
CA PHE A 64 -10.32 2.01 19.84
C PHE A 64 -11.73 2.62 19.87
N LEU A 65 -12.37 2.84 18.72
CA LEU A 65 -13.78 3.28 18.63
C LEU A 65 -14.72 2.14 18.22
N HIS A 66 -14.22 1.18 17.44
CA HIS A 66 -15.00 0.07 16.89
C HIS A 66 -14.36 -1.25 17.29
N GLU A 67 -15.12 -2.09 17.98
CA GLU A 67 -14.72 -3.47 18.30
C GLU A 67 -14.29 -4.23 17.03
N TYR A 68 -13.40 -5.22 17.19
CA TYR A 68 -12.85 -5.97 16.06
C TYR A 68 -13.93 -6.52 15.12
N SER A 69 -15.03 -7.07 15.63
CA SER A 69 -16.11 -7.62 14.80
C SER A 69 -16.84 -6.57 13.95
N ALA A 70 -16.77 -5.29 14.35
CA ALA A 70 -17.36 -4.18 13.63
C ALA A 70 -16.39 -3.51 12.65
N MET A 71 -15.08 -3.76 12.76
CA MET A 71 -14.08 -3.10 11.93
C MET A 71 -14.24 -3.46 10.45
N ARG A 72 -14.32 -2.42 9.63
CA ARG A 72 -14.48 -2.52 8.18
C ARG A 72 -13.76 -1.38 7.48
N ILE A 73 -13.10 -1.74 6.38
CA ILE A 73 -12.53 -0.79 5.42
C ILE A 73 -12.93 -1.22 4.02
N GLY A 74 -13.12 -0.29 3.12
CA GLY A 74 -13.44 -0.58 1.73
C GLY A 74 -12.72 0.36 0.80
N GLY A 75 -12.97 0.18 -0.48
CA GLY A 75 -12.49 1.09 -1.49
C GLY A 75 -12.77 0.58 -2.89
N VAL A 76 -12.45 1.44 -3.84
CA VAL A 76 -12.46 1.12 -5.27
C VAL A 76 -11.02 1.12 -5.75
N LEU A 77 -10.59 0.00 -6.33
CA LEU A 77 -9.28 -0.16 -6.93
C LEU A 77 -9.44 -0.30 -8.45
N GLU A 78 -8.60 0.39 -9.20
CA GLU A 78 -8.44 0.16 -10.63
C GLU A 78 -7.35 -0.90 -10.83
N LEU A 79 -7.79 -2.10 -11.24
CA LEU A 79 -6.98 -3.30 -11.39
C LEU A 79 -7.14 -3.84 -12.81
N GLY A 80 -6.04 -3.95 -13.56
CA GLY A 80 -6.09 -4.45 -14.95
C GLY A 80 -6.98 -3.64 -15.90
N GLY A 81 -7.21 -2.36 -15.61
CA GLY A 81 -8.10 -1.48 -16.38
C GLY A 81 -9.58 -1.56 -15.98
N ALA A 82 -9.94 -2.35 -14.97
CA ALA A 82 -11.29 -2.43 -14.42
C ALA A 82 -11.37 -1.80 -13.03
N GLU A 83 -12.49 -1.12 -12.73
CA GLU A 83 -12.80 -0.66 -11.39
C GLU A 83 -13.45 -1.79 -10.58
N LEU A 84 -12.81 -2.18 -9.48
CA LEU A 84 -13.28 -3.22 -8.59
C LEU A 84 -13.52 -2.64 -7.19
N THR A 85 -14.72 -2.84 -6.67
CA THR A 85 -15.08 -2.45 -5.31
C THR A 85 -14.82 -3.60 -4.35
N PHE A 86 -14.11 -3.29 -3.28
CA PHE A 86 -13.81 -4.23 -2.21
C PHE A 86 -14.25 -3.69 -0.86
N THR A 87 -14.63 -4.61 0.02
CA THR A 87 -14.74 -4.36 1.46
C THR A 87 -13.97 -5.43 2.20
N ARG A 88 -13.14 -5.02 3.14
CA ARG A 88 -12.41 -5.89 4.03
C ARG A 88 -12.97 -5.78 5.44
N THR A 89 -13.24 -6.94 6.02
CA THR A 89 -13.69 -7.08 7.41
C THR A 89 -12.58 -7.66 8.26
N LYS A 90 -12.61 -7.39 9.57
CA LYS A 90 -11.61 -7.91 10.49
C LYS A 90 -11.92 -9.38 10.84
N GLN A 91 -11.46 -10.28 9.99
CA GLN A 91 -11.62 -11.74 10.12
C GLN A 91 -10.35 -12.46 9.64
N ARG A 92 -10.09 -13.68 10.13
CA ARG A 92 -8.91 -14.46 9.73
C ARG A 92 -9.01 -15.06 8.33
N THR A 93 -10.22 -15.40 7.89
CA THR A 93 -10.50 -16.03 6.61
C THR A 93 -11.67 -15.32 5.95
N ASN A 94 -11.76 -15.38 4.61
CA ASN A 94 -12.86 -14.77 3.84
C ASN A 94 -13.08 -13.28 4.17
N SER A 95 -11.98 -12.58 4.51
CA SER A 95 -12.01 -11.22 5.02
C SER A 95 -12.34 -10.19 3.94
N LEU A 96 -11.98 -10.49 2.70
CA LEU A 96 -12.15 -9.65 1.52
C LEU A 96 -13.47 -10.00 0.80
N LEU A 97 -14.30 -8.99 0.60
CA LEU A 97 -15.61 -9.08 -0.03
C LEU A 97 -15.63 -8.21 -1.29
N ASN A 98 -16.39 -8.65 -2.30
CA ASN A 98 -16.68 -7.85 -3.49
C ASN A 98 -17.84 -6.85 -3.26
N ALA A 99 -18.24 -6.16 -4.33
CA ALA A 99 -19.35 -5.20 -4.33
C ALA A 99 -20.71 -5.78 -3.87
N THR A 100 -20.93 -7.09 -4.03
CA THR A 100 -22.17 -7.76 -3.62
C THR A 100 -22.10 -8.32 -2.19
N GLY A 101 -20.99 -8.08 -1.48
CA GLY A 101 -20.75 -8.58 -0.13
C GLY A 101 -20.35 -10.05 -0.07
N GLN A 102 -20.01 -10.67 -1.21
CA GLN A 102 -19.57 -12.05 -1.26
C GLN A 102 -18.06 -12.15 -1.05
N PRO A 103 -17.58 -13.15 -0.26
CA PRO A 103 -16.16 -13.40 -0.11
C PRO A 103 -15.48 -13.67 -1.45
N VAL A 104 -14.31 -13.09 -1.63
CA VAL A 104 -13.43 -13.33 -2.78
C VAL A 104 -12.04 -13.73 -2.30
N SER A 105 -11.28 -14.37 -3.19
CA SER A 105 -9.89 -14.73 -2.91
C SER A 105 -9.03 -13.48 -2.71
N GLU A 106 -8.09 -13.54 -1.77
CA GLU A 106 -7.05 -12.50 -1.59
C GLU A 106 -6.25 -12.25 -2.88
N MET A 107 -6.19 -13.25 -3.77
CA MET A 107 -5.58 -13.13 -5.11
C MET A 107 -6.21 -12.03 -5.97
N ALA A 108 -7.45 -11.63 -5.69
CA ALA A 108 -8.12 -10.54 -6.39
C ALA A 108 -7.37 -9.20 -6.26
N ILE A 109 -6.62 -9.01 -5.16
CA ILE A 109 -5.75 -7.85 -4.96
C ILE A 109 -4.29 -8.25 -5.12
N SER A 110 -3.84 -9.35 -4.49
CA SER A 110 -2.41 -9.66 -4.40
C SER A 110 -1.73 -9.97 -5.73
N ALA A 111 -2.47 -10.45 -6.74
CA ALA A 111 -1.96 -10.63 -8.10
C ALA A 111 -1.49 -9.31 -8.75
N HIS A 112 -1.97 -8.16 -8.26
CA HIS A 112 -1.60 -6.84 -8.77
C HIS A 112 -0.52 -6.14 -7.93
N LEU A 113 0.02 -6.82 -6.91
CA LEU A 113 1.06 -6.31 -6.02
C LEU A 113 2.47 -6.83 -6.38
N ALA A 114 2.62 -7.53 -7.50
CA ALA A 114 3.90 -8.07 -7.98
C ALA A 114 4.67 -8.92 -6.94
N GLY A 115 3.95 -9.60 -6.04
CA GLY A 115 4.53 -10.43 -4.99
C GLY A 115 5.10 -9.66 -3.78
N LEU A 116 4.90 -8.34 -3.71
CA LEU A 116 5.37 -7.54 -2.59
C LEU A 116 4.61 -7.90 -1.30
N SER A 117 5.37 -8.00 -0.21
CA SER A 117 4.82 -8.02 1.15
C SER A 117 4.34 -6.62 1.55
N ARG A 118 3.59 -6.53 2.66
CA ARG A 118 3.21 -5.25 3.26
C ARG A 118 4.43 -4.37 3.53
N ASP A 119 5.42 -4.88 4.24
CA ASP A 119 6.62 -4.13 4.62
C ASP A 119 7.40 -3.64 3.38
N ALA A 120 7.51 -4.49 2.34
CA ALA A 120 8.16 -4.11 1.10
C ALA A 120 7.36 -3.02 0.35
N TYR A 121 6.03 -3.13 0.35
CA TYR A 121 5.14 -2.13 -0.24
C TYR A 121 5.24 -0.78 0.49
N GLU A 122 5.21 -0.79 1.82
CA GLU A 122 5.40 0.41 2.64
C GLU A 122 6.77 1.04 2.38
N THR A 123 7.85 0.24 2.34
CA THR A 123 9.20 0.77 2.07
C THR A 123 9.32 1.39 0.67
N MET A 124 8.66 0.80 -0.35
CA MET A 124 8.76 1.28 -1.74
C MET A 124 7.83 2.45 -2.06
N PHE A 125 6.64 2.48 -1.45
CA PHE A 125 5.56 3.39 -1.85
C PHE A 125 5.08 4.32 -0.71
N SER A 126 5.57 4.15 0.52
CA SER A 126 5.26 5.00 1.67
C SER A 126 6.53 5.68 2.17
N LEU A 127 6.62 6.98 1.94
CA LEU A 127 7.61 7.84 2.57
C LEU A 127 6.92 8.58 3.71
N ASP A 128 7.36 8.30 4.93
CA ASP A 128 7.01 9.06 6.13
C ASP A 128 8.28 9.54 6.82
N ASP A 129 8.14 10.40 7.82
CA ASP A 129 9.30 11.00 8.50
C ASP A 129 10.22 9.93 9.13
N GLU A 130 9.65 8.85 9.68
CA GLU A 130 10.41 7.76 10.29
C GLU A 130 11.14 6.93 9.24
N THR A 131 10.50 6.58 8.12
CA THR A 131 11.14 5.84 7.03
C THR A 131 12.18 6.67 6.30
N LEU A 132 12.00 7.99 6.21
CA LEU A 132 13.01 8.92 5.70
C LEU A 132 14.21 9.03 6.63
N GLU A 133 14.01 9.13 7.95
CA GLU A 133 15.10 9.19 8.93
C GLU A 133 15.85 7.86 9.00
N ALA A 134 15.13 6.73 9.07
CA ALA A 134 15.70 5.39 9.06
C ALA A 134 16.45 5.11 7.74
N GLY A 135 15.88 5.52 6.60
CA GLY A 135 16.52 5.46 5.30
C GLY A 135 17.80 6.31 5.26
N GLY A 136 17.76 7.55 5.76
CA GLY A 136 18.91 8.44 5.86
C GLY A 136 20.02 7.86 6.75
N LYS A 137 19.66 7.27 7.90
CA LYS A 137 20.59 6.60 8.81
C LYS A 137 21.20 5.36 8.16
N SER A 138 20.39 4.54 7.48
CA SER A 138 20.87 3.37 6.74
C SER A 138 21.79 3.74 5.58
N ILE A 139 21.55 4.87 4.90
CA ILE A 139 22.45 5.44 3.88
C ILE A 139 23.79 5.86 4.48
N LEU A 140 23.78 6.49 5.66
CA LEU A 140 25.00 6.88 6.37
C LEU A 140 25.81 5.67 6.85
N GLU A 141 25.12 4.60 7.26
CA GLU A 141 25.71 3.36 7.77
C GLU A 141 26.17 2.42 6.63
N SER A 142 25.49 2.44 5.49
CA SER A 142 25.76 1.59 4.33
C SER A 142 26.54 2.36 3.27
N ARG A 143 27.87 2.21 3.27
CA ARG A 143 28.74 2.78 2.24
C ARG A 143 28.52 2.17 0.84
N GLY A 144 27.40 2.48 0.19
CA GLY A 144 27.26 2.38 -1.27
C GLY A 144 26.13 1.50 -1.82
N ASP A 145 25.61 0.52 -1.07
CA ASP A 145 24.76 -0.51 -1.68
C ASP A 145 23.25 -0.18 -1.67
N LEU A 146 22.75 0.44 -0.59
CA LEU A 146 21.32 0.78 -0.48
C LEU A 146 20.93 2.03 -1.29
N GLY A 147 21.87 2.95 -1.53
CA GLY A 147 21.64 4.09 -2.43
C GLY A 147 21.31 3.65 -3.85
N LYS A 148 21.91 2.54 -4.31
CA LYS A 148 21.59 1.88 -5.59
C LYS A 148 20.17 1.33 -5.56
N LEU A 149 19.76 0.63 -4.47
CA LEU A 149 18.41 0.07 -4.33
C LEU A 149 17.30 1.13 -4.29
N LEU A 150 17.49 2.24 -3.57
CA LEU A 150 16.54 3.36 -3.54
C LEU A 150 16.41 4.06 -4.91
N PHE A 151 17.51 4.22 -5.63
CA PHE A 151 17.51 4.79 -6.98
C PHE A 151 16.85 3.85 -8.00
N THR A 152 17.10 2.55 -7.89
CA THR A 152 16.51 1.52 -8.75
C THR A 152 15.01 1.35 -8.51
N ALA A 153 14.57 1.41 -7.24
CA ALA A 153 13.15 1.33 -6.88
C ALA A 153 12.37 2.57 -7.33
N SER A 154 12.90 3.77 -7.09
CA SER A 154 12.26 5.03 -7.52
C SER A 154 12.24 5.22 -9.04
N ALA A 155 13.20 4.65 -9.78
CA ALA A 155 13.22 4.63 -11.24
C ALA A 155 12.37 3.51 -11.87
N GLY A 156 11.78 2.60 -11.08
CA GLY A 156 11.05 1.44 -11.59
C GLY A 156 11.92 0.39 -12.28
N LEU A 157 13.22 0.38 -12.00
CA LEU A 157 14.25 -0.41 -12.69
C LEU A 157 14.60 -1.72 -11.97
N GLY A 158 13.69 -2.29 -11.17
CA GLY A 158 13.95 -3.51 -10.39
C GLY A 158 14.61 -4.64 -11.20
N HIS A 159 14.22 -4.81 -12.47
CA HIS A 159 14.78 -5.81 -13.40
C HIS A 159 16.18 -5.47 -13.95
N ALA A 160 16.61 -4.22 -13.91
CA ALA A 160 17.93 -3.81 -14.40
C ALA A 160 19.04 -4.25 -13.44
N SER A 161 18.77 -4.26 -12.12
CA SER A 161 19.71 -4.79 -11.12
C SER A 161 19.96 -6.29 -11.31
N ASP A 162 18.92 -7.08 -11.61
CA ASP A 162 19.05 -8.52 -11.89
C ASP A 162 19.92 -8.74 -13.13
N THR A 163 19.69 -7.94 -14.19
CA THR A 163 20.45 -8.03 -15.44
C THR A 163 21.92 -7.65 -15.24
N LEU A 164 22.20 -6.63 -14.43
CA LEU A 164 23.57 -6.24 -14.07
C LEU A 164 24.29 -7.33 -13.26
N SER A 165 23.60 -7.98 -12.32
CA SER A 165 24.20 -9.05 -11.52
C SER A 165 24.56 -10.27 -12.37
N VAL A 166 23.74 -10.60 -13.37
CA VAL A 166 24.06 -11.64 -14.37
C VAL A 166 25.31 -11.28 -15.17
N LEU A 167 25.42 -10.03 -15.63
CA LEU A 167 26.57 -9.55 -16.41
C LEU A 167 27.87 -9.49 -15.59
N GLU A 168 27.80 -9.11 -14.31
CA GLU A 168 28.94 -9.15 -13.38
C GLU A 168 29.41 -10.59 -13.15
N THR A 169 28.47 -11.52 -12.97
CA THR A 169 28.80 -12.95 -12.83
C THR A 169 29.42 -13.55 -14.10
N GLU A 170 29.02 -13.08 -15.28
CA GLU A 170 29.60 -13.46 -16.57
C GLU A 170 31.04 -12.93 -16.70
N ALA A 171 31.27 -11.68 -16.28
CA ALA A 171 32.58 -11.03 -16.33
C ALA A 171 33.59 -11.66 -15.35
N ASP A 172 33.15 -12.07 -14.16
CA ASP A 172 34.01 -12.74 -13.17
C ASP A 172 34.40 -14.19 -13.57
N ARG A 173 33.76 -14.74 -14.59
CA ARG A 173 34.10 -16.07 -15.17
C ARG A 173 35.05 -16.01 -16.36
N LEU A 174 35.41 -14.80 -16.82
CA LEU A 174 36.41 -14.56 -17.88
C LEU A 174 37.80 -14.32 -17.28
#